data_AF-A0A0Q1AXI8-F1
#
_entry.id   AF-A0A0Q1AXI8-F1
#
_cell.length_a   1.000
_cell.length_b   1.000
_cell.length_c   1.000
_cell.angle_alpha   90.00
_cell.angle_beta   90.00
_cell.angle_gamma   90.00
#
_symmetry.space_group_name_H-M   'P 1'
#
loop_
_entity.id
_entity.type
_entity.pdbx_description
1 polymer ?
#
loop_
_entity_poly.entity_id
_entity_poly.type
_entity_poly.pdbx_seq_one_letter_code
_entity_poly.pdbx_strand_id
1 'polypeptide(L)' 'MNIQEATKLALEKGLCITRTGDELYKFMRIKPTDTPDCCIVFPSPEYERIAGKKISPGKRWNPKAEDLLADDWIVIGLET' A
#
# COMPACT_ATOMS: atom_id res chain seq x y z
N MET A 1 4.80 3.65 12.11
CA MET A 1 6.17 3.20 11.79
C MET A 1 6.70 4.09 10.69
N ASN A 2 8.02 4.23 10.54
CA ASN A 2 8.54 4.81 9.30
C ASN A 2 8.36 3.82 8.13
N ILE A 3 8.55 4.31 6.91
CA ILE A 3 8.33 3.49 5.72
C ILE A 3 9.28 2.28 5.64
N GLN A 4 10.52 2.40 6.12
CA GLN A 4 11.50 1.31 6.05
C GLN A 4 11.12 0.15 6.99
N GLU A 5 10.69 0.47 8.22
CA GLU A 5 10.21 -0.50 9.20
C GLU A 5 8.99 -1.25 8.67
N ALA A 6 7.99 -0.52 8.17
CA ALA A 6 6.78 -1.10 7.60
C ALA A 6 7.10 -1.99 6.38
N THR A 7 8.02 -1.55 5.52
CA THR A 7 8.45 -2.30 4.33
C THR A 7 9.12 -3.63 4.71
N LYS A 8 10.06 -3.60 5.65
CA LYS A 8 10.75 -4.83 6.12
C LYS A 8 9.75 -5.83 6.69
N LEU A 9 8.85 -5.36 7.56
CA LEU A 9 7.84 -6.21 8.19
C LEU A 9 6.83 -6.76 7.19
N ALA A 10 6.44 -5.96 6.19
CA ALA A 10 5.54 -6.41 5.13
C ALA A 10 6.20 -7.46 4.23
N LEU A 11 7.49 -7.31 3.88
CA LEU A 11 8.24 -8.31 3.13
C LEU A 11 8.35 -9.63 3.89
N GLU A 12 8.71 -9.58 5.18
CA GLU A 12 8.80 -10.76 6.05
C GLU A 12 7.48 -11.53 6.11
N LYS A 13 6.35 -10.81 6.18
CA LYS A 13 5.01 -11.41 6.32
C LYS A 13 4.29 -11.66 4.99
N GLY A 14 4.84 -11.21 3.86
CA GLY A 14 4.17 -11.27 2.55
C GLY A 14 2.93 -10.37 2.45
N LEU A 15 2.90 -9.25 3.19
CA LEU A 15 1.75 -8.36 3.35
C LEU A 15 1.91 -7.03 2.58
N CYS A 16 0.97 -6.10 2.80
CA CYS A 16 0.99 -4.75 2.24
C CYS A 16 1.27 -3.70 3.32
N ILE A 17 1.61 -2.49 2.89
CA ILE A 17 1.70 -1.29 3.72
C ILE A 17 0.66 -0.25 3.28
N THR A 18 0.26 0.60 4.22
CA THR A 18 -0.54 1.82 3.96
C THR A 18 -0.24 2.89 5.01
N ARG A 19 -0.80 4.09 4.84
CA ARG A 19 -0.67 5.22 5.78
C ARG A 19 -2.01 5.54 6.43
N THR A 20 -1.99 5.93 7.70
CA THR A 20 -3.22 6.31 8.43
C THR A 20 -3.49 7.81 8.45
N GLY A 21 -2.48 8.66 8.22
CA GLY A 21 -2.62 10.12 8.27
C GLY A 21 -3.03 10.78 6.95
N ASP A 22 -3.24 10.01 5.88
CA ASP A 22 -3.68 10.52 4.58
C ASP A 22 -4.89 9.73 4.05
N GLU A 23 -5.98 10.44 3.78
CA GLU A 23 -7.26 9.89 3.31
C GLU A 23 -7.14 9.11 1.99
N LEU A 24 -6.19 9.47 1.11
CA LEU A 24 -5.98 8.75 -0.14
C LEU A 24 -5.50 7.32 0.09
N TYR A 25 -4.74 7.09 1.17
CA TYR A 25 -4.18 5.79 1.51
C TYR A 25 -5.23 4.80 2.03
N LYS A 26 -6.41 5.28 2.45
CA LYS A 26 -7.54 4.41 2.78
C LYS A 26 -8.00 3.60 1.56
N PHE A 27 -7.82 4.14 0.35
CA PHE A 27 -8.29 3.52 -0.88
C PHE A 27 -7.30 2.55 -1.52
N MET A 28 -6.06 2.44 -1.00
CA MET A 28 -5.01 1.64 -1.61
C MET A 28 -4.16 0.88 -0.59
N ARG A 29 -3.56 -0.21 -1.05
CA ARG A 29 -2.63 -1.05 -0.29
C ARG A 29 -1.39 -1.24 -1.14
N ILE A 30 -0.21 -0.95 -0.62
CA ILE A 30 1.03 -1.02 -1.38
C ILE A 30 1.74 -2.31 -0.99
N LYS A 31 1.99 -3.20 -1.95
CA LYS A 31 2.77 -4.41 -1.75
C LYS A 31 4.22 -4.16 -2.14
N PRO A 32 5.16 -4.13 -1.19
CA PRO A 32 6.58 -4.07 -1.52
C PRO A 32 7.00 -5.34 -2.26
N THR A 33 7.74 -5.16 -3.36
CA THR A 33 8.34 -6.25 -4.14
C THR A 33 9.63 -5.76 -4.80
N ASP A 34 10.48 -6.69 -5.21
CA ASP A 34 11.68 -6.44 -6.02
C ASP A 34 11.48 -6.86 -7.50
N THR A 35 10.22 -6.96 -7.95
CA THR A 35 9.94 -7.33 -9.35
C THR A 35 10.11 -6.11 -10.28
N PRO A 36 10.19 -6.30 -11.61
CA PRO A 36 10.24 -5.20 -12.57
C PRO A 36 9.05 -4.23 -12.52
N ASP A 37 7.97 -4.63 -11.85
CA ASP A 37 6.77 -3.82 -11.63
C ASP A 37 6.87 -2.90 -10.41
N CYS A 38 7.99 -2.97 -9.66
CA CYS A 38 8.23 -2.28 -8.39
C CYS A 38 7.11 -2.58 -7.38
N CYS A 39 6.94 -1.72 -6.37
CA CYS A 39 5.82 -1.84 -5.44
C CYS A 39 4.47 -1.85 -6.19
N ILE A 40 3.66 -2.86 -5.94
CA ILE A 40 2.35 -3.08 -6.59
C ILE A 40 1.25 -2.43 -5.74
N VAL A 41 0.35 -1.69 -6.36
CA VAL A 41 -0.77 -1.02 -5.69
C VAL A 41 -2.04 -1.85 -5.85
N PHE A 42 -2.57 -2.37 -4.76
CA PHE A 42 -3.85 -3.05 -4.71
C PHE A 42 -4.96 -2.07 -4.30
N PRO A 43 -6.07 -2.02 -5.04
CA PRO A 43 -7.32 -1.41 -4.57
C PRO A 43 -7.71 -1.94 -3.18
N SER A 44 -8.16 -1.04 -2.32
CA SER A 44 -8.86 -1.44 -1.09
C SER A 44 -10.27 -1.98 -1.43
N PRO A 45 -10.84 -2.84 -0.58
CA PRO A 45 -12.24 -3.26 -0.72
C PRO A 45 -13.21 -2.07 -0.73
N GLU A 46 -12.91 -1.01 0.02
CA GLU A 46 -13.71 0.21 0.04
C GLU A 46 -13.71 0.93 -1.32
N TYR A 47 -12.55 1.05 -1.97
CA TYR A 47 -12.46 1.65 -3.29
C TYR A 47 -13.21 0.84 -4.35
N GLU A 48 -13.08 -0.49 -4.33
CA GLU A 48 -13.84 -1.37 -5.24
C GLU A 48 -15.35 -1.28 -5.01
N ARG A 49 -15.78 -1.18 -3.74
CA ARG A 49 -17.19 -0.95 -3.36
C ARG A 49 -17.73 0.35 -3.95
N ILE A 50 -16.99 1.45 -3.82
CA ILE A 50 -17.37 2.76 -4.37
C ILE A 50 -17.41 2.72 -5.90
N ALA A 51 -16.44 2.06 -6.53
CA ALA A 51 -16.36 1.93 -7.98
C ALA A 51 -17.41 0.97 -8.57
N GLY A 52 -18.06 0.14 -7.74
CA GLY A 52 -19.05 -0.85 -8.17
C GLY A 52 -18.48 -1.98 -9.01
N LYS A 53 -17.15 -2.19 -8.98
CA LYS A 53 -16.45 -3.23 -9.74
C LYS A 53 -15.09 -3.55 -9.13
N LYS A 54 -14.58 -4.76 -9.44
CA LYS A 54 -13.19 -5.11 -9.17
C LYS A 54 -12.23 -4.28 -10.01
N ILE A 55 -11.14 -3.86 -9.40
CA ILE A 55 -10.13 -3.02 -10.04
C ILE A 55 -8.82 -3.79 -10.07
N SER A 56 -8.17 -3.81 -11.24
CA SER A 56 -6.89 -4.50 -11.38
C SER A 56 -5.80 -3.79 -10.57
N PRO A 57 -4.83 -4.52 -9.98
CA PRO A 57 -3.70 -3.91 -9.32
C PRO A 57 -2.89 -3.01 -10.26
N GLY A 58 -2.48 -1.85 -9.76
CA GLY A 58 -1.59 -0.93 -10.45
C GLY A 58 -0.13 -1.31 -10.25
N LYS A 59 0.70 -1.08 -11.26
CA LYS A 59 2.16 -1.18 -11.15
C LYS A 59 2.72 0.14 -10.64
N ARG A 60 3.89 0.08 -9.98
CA ARG A 60 4.71 1.24 -9.57
C ARG A 60 3.97 2.26 -8.72
N TRP A 61 3.99 2.07 -7.41
CA TRP A 61 3.73 3.17 -6.48
C TRP A 61 4.85 4.22 -6.57
N ASN A 62 4.48 5.49 -6.77
CA ASN A 62 5.40 6.62 -6.85
C ASN A 62 5.19 7.53 -5.63
N PRO A 63 6.10 7.50 -4.63
CA PRO A 63 5.94 8.29 -3.41
C PRO A 63 6.19 9.78 -3.65
N LYS A 64 5.48 10.61 -2.89
CA LYS A 64 5.85 12.01 -2.64
C LYS A 64 6.93 12.06 -1.56
N ALA A 65 7.57 13.23 -1.41
CA ALA A 65 8.53 13.45 -0.32
C ALA A 65 7.89 13.26 1.07
N GLU A 66 6.64 13.69 1.26
CA GLU A 66 5.92 13.50 2.53
C GLU A 66 5.70 12.02 2.87
N ASP A 67 5.49 11.17 1.87
CA ASP A 67 5.31 9.73 2.07
C ASP A 67 6.58 9.08 2.61
N LEU A 68 7.73 9.51 2.10
CA LEU A 68 9.05 9.00 2.50
C LEU A 68 9.45 9.45 3.91
N LEU A 69 8.96 10.61 4.35
CA LEU A 69 9.27 11.21 5.65
C LEU A 69 8.24 10.88 6.74
N ALA A 70 7.14 10.24 6.39
CA ALA A 70 6.06 9.98 7.34
C ALA A 70 6.35 8.81 8.30
N ASP A 71 5.81 8.92 9.51
CA ASP A 71 5.93 7.93 10.59
C ASP A 71 4.60 7.20 10.89
N ASP A 72 3.60 7.41 10.04
CA ASP A 72 2.24 6.88 10.15
C ASP A 72 2.00 5.63 9.28
N TRP A 73 3.07 4.96 8.85
CA TRP A 73 2.97 3.71 8.09
C TRP A 73 2.56 2.55 8.98
N ILE A 74 1.69 1.71 8.44
CA ILE A 74 1.19 0.46 9.04
C ILE A 74 1.27 -0.70 8.04
N VAL A 75 1.34 -1.93 8.57
CA VAL A 75 1.26 -3.16 7.77
C VAL A 75 -0.18 -3.70 7.83
N ILE A 76 -0.72 -4.09 6.68
CA ILE A 76 -2.09 -4.55 6.53
C ILE A 76 -2.17 -5.84 5.69
N GLY A 77 -3.20 -6.64 5.97
CA GLY A 77 -3.50 -7.86 5.25
C GLY A 77 -3.89 -7.63 3.79
N LEU A 78 -3.59 -8.62 2.94
CA LEU A 78 -4.32 -8.84 1.68
C LEU A 78 -5.61 -9.59 2.00
N GLU A 79 -6.51 -9.02 2.81
CA GLU A 79 -7.83 -9.65 2.93
C GLU A 79 -8.55 -9.53 1.56
N THR A 80 -9.04 -10.68 1.11
CA THR A 80 -9.72 -10.96 -0.16
C THR A 80 -11.21 -10.72 -0.06
#